data_AF-A0A838EGC1-F1
#
_entry.id   AF-A0A838EGC1-F1
#
_cell.length_a   1.000
_cell.length_b   1.000
_cell.length_c   1.000
_cell.angle_alpha   90.00
_cell.angle_beta   90.00
_cell.angle_gamma   90.00
#
_symmetry.space_group_name_H-M   'P 1'
#
loop_
_entity.id
_entity.type
_entity.pdbx_description
1 polymer ?
#
loop_
_entity_poly.entity_id
_entity_poly.type
_entity_poly.pdbx_seq_one_letter_code
_entity_poly.pdbx_strand_id
1 'polypeptide(L)'
;MAVRRQEHDDEHAQNNENEMDITLEISPEIRRRIQKAAIENNLSVEEYLGMMLEKAEKDEIVLQEQRQPLTQEKLAGIFRAIEEIQQHTQGQVFEDPVEVIRKMREERLRELGFNE
;
A
#
# COMPACT_ATOMS: atom_id res chain seq x y z
N MET A 1 50.55 23.19 21.33
CA MET A 1 49.95 22.97 20.01
C MET A 1 48.45 23.11 20.16
N ALA A 2 47.86 24.17 19.60
CA ALA A 2 46.44 24.46 19.71
C ALA A 2 45.74 23.96 18.44
N VAL A 3 44.75 23.07 18.61
CA VAL A 3 43.94 22.53 17.52
C VAL A 3 42.97 23.62 17.08
N ARG A 4 43.15 24.12 15.85
CA ARG A 4 42.25 25.07 15.19
C ARG A 4 40.89 24.40 14.98
N ARG A 5 39.83 25.02 15.51
CA ARG A 5 38.45 24.76 15.10
C ARG A 5 38.33 25.27 13.67
N GLN A 6 37.95 24.39 12.75
CA GLN A 6 37.53 24.77 11.41
C GLN A 6 36.05 25.16 11.52
N GLU A 7 35.84 26.46 11.49
CA GLU A 7 34.57 27.11 11.20
C GLU A 7 34.24 26.73 9.74
N HIS A 8 33.12 26.05 9.53
CA HIS A 8 32.58 25.83 8.19
C HIS A 8 31.66 27.01 7.90
N ASP A 9 32.10 27.82 6.93
CA ASP A 9 31.44 29.02 6.45
C ASP A 9 30.06 28.71 5.89
N ASP A 10 29.07 29.42 6.44
CA ASP A 10 27.72 29.56 5.91
C ASP A 10 27.75 30.46 4.66
N GLU A 11 27.91 29.87 3.48
CA GLU A 11 27.76 30.57 2.20
C GLU A 11 26.62 29.99 1.36
N HIS A 12 25.36 30.15 1.79
CA HIS A 12 24.21 30.09 0.87
C HIS A 12 23.11 31.07 1.29
N ALA A 13 23.45 32.36 1.31
CA ALA A 13 22.46 33.42 1.18
C ALA A 13 22.24 33.71 -0.31
N GLN A 14 21.16 33.15 -0.90
CA GLN A 14 20.22 33.86 -1.79
C GLN A 14 19.31 32.88 -2.58
N ASN A 15 18.00 33.11 -2.41
CA ASN A 15 16.87 32.77 -3.26
C ASN A 15 16.24 31.36 -3.12
N ASN A 16 15.22 31.25 -2.27
CA ASN A 16 13.91 30.63 -2.57
C ASN A 16 12.96 30.81 -1.36
N GLU A 17 11.96 31.70 -1.47
CA GLU A 17 11.06 32.09 -0.37
C GLU A 17 10.11 30.99 0.17
N ASN A 18 10.28 29.72 -0.22
CA ASN A 18 9.43 28.59 0.23
C ASN A 18 10.19 27.36 0.75
N GLU A 19 11.52 27.41 0.84
CA GLU A 19 12.30 26.31 1.42
C GLU A 19 12.30 26.46 2.95
N MET A 20 11.38 25.74 3.61
CA MET A 20 11.46 25.57 5.07
C MET A 20 12.57 24.57 5.37
N ASP A 21 13.73 25.07 5.79
CA ASP A 21 14.84 24.22 6.21
C ASP A 21 14.49 23.46 7.49
N ILE A 22 14.29 22.15 7.36
CA ILE A 22 14.02 21.25 8.49
C ILE A 22 15.35 20.70 9.00
N THR A 23 15.83 21.23 10.12
CA THR A 23 16.97 20.64 10.84
C THR A 23 16.47 19.54 11.77
N LEU A 24 16.78 18.29 11.47
CA LEU A 24 16.40 17.14 12.29
C LEU A 24 17.63 16.48 12.91
N GLU A 25 17.68 16.43 14.25
CA GLU A 25 18.66 15.62 14.96
C GLU A 25 18.28 14.14 14.88
N ILE A 26 18.92 13.41 13.97
CA ILE A 26 18.73 11.97 13.80
C ILE A 26 19.81 11.17 14.52
N SER A 27 19.41 10.03 15.07
CA SER A 27 20.37 9.10 15.64
C SER A 27 21.31 8.55 14.56
N PRO A 28 22.55 8.17 14.92
CA PRO A 28 23.51 7.63 13.95
C PRO A 28 22.99 6.38 13.22
N GLU A 29 22.14 5.59 13.88
CA GLU A 29 21.54 4.39 13.31
C GLU A 29 20.51 4.72 12.23
N ILE A 30 19.67 5.73 12.47
CA ILE A 30 18.68 6.21 11.50
C ILE A 30 19.38 6.81 10.30
N ARG A 31 20.43 7.62 10.52
CA ARG A 31 21.26 8.19 9.45
C ARG A 31 21.82 7.10 8.53
N ARG A 32 22.36 6.01 9.10
CA ARG A 32 22.89 4.88 8.32
C ARG A 32 21.81 4.18 7.49
N ARG A 33 20.61 4.00 8.06
CA ARG A 33 19.49 3.37 7.35
C ARG A 33 19.01 4.23 6.18
N ILE A 34 18.84 5.53 6.40
CA ILE A 34 18.45 6.48 5.36
C ILE A 34 19.51 6.51 4.26
N GLN A 35 20.79 6.60 4.62
CA GLN A 35 21.88 6.62 3.65
C GLN A 35 21.91 5.34 2.81
N LYS A 36 21.75 4.17 3.45
CA LYS A 36 21.70 2.88 2.74
C LYS A 36 20.52 2.82 1.77
N ALA A 37 19.35 3.23 2.22
CA ALA A 37 18.14 3.21 1.40
C ALA A 37 18.21 4.24 0.25
N ALA A 38 18.83 5.40 0.46
CA ALA A 38 19.08 6.39 -0.58
C ALA A 38 19.98 5.82 -1.70
N ILE A 39 21.07 5.14 -1.31
CA ILE A 39 21.98 4.45 -2.25
C ILE A 39 21.25 3.34 -3.03
N GLU A 40 20.44 2.53 -2.34
CA GLU A 40 19.67 1.45 -2.98
C GLU A 40 18.67 1.98 -4.03
N ASN A 41 18.17 3.19 -3.84
CA ASN A 41 17.23 3.84 -4.76
C ASN A 41 17.91 4.80 -5.76
N ASN A 42 19.25 4.91 -5.76
CA ASN A 42 20.02 5.88 -6.55
C ASN A 42 19.58 7.35 -6.36
N LEU A 43 19.06 7.68 -5.19
CA LEU A 43 18.58 9.02 -4.85
C LEU A 43 19.56 9.70 -3.88
N SER A 44 19.59 11.03 -3.88
CA SER A 44 20.20 11.76 -2.77
C SER A 44 19.40 11.51 -1.49
N VAL A 45 20.05 11.70 -0.34
CA VAL A 45 19.40 11.53 0.98
C VAL A 45 18.19 12.45 1.11
N GLU A 46 18.29 13.66 0.56
CA GLU A 46 17.23 14.67 0.55
C GLU A 46 16.05 14.24 -0.33
N GLU A 47 16.30 13.84 -1.58
CA GLU A 47 15.26 13.34 -2.48
C GLU A 47 14.58 12.08 -1.95
N TYR A 48 15.36 11.18 -1.34
CA TYR A 48 14.83 9.98 -0.71
C TYR A 48 13.91 10.33 0.48
N LEU A 49 14.30 11.28 1.32
CA LEU A 49 13.48 11.77 2.43
C LEU A 49 12.21 12.47 1.93
N GLY A 50 12.32 13.33 0.92
CA GLY A 50 11.19 14.02 0.31
C GLY A 50 10.17 13.05 -0.28
N MET A 51 10.62 12.08 -1.08
CA MET A 51 9.76 11.04 -1.65
C MET A 51 9.10 10.18 -0.57
N MET A 52 9.83 9.82 0.49
CA MET A 52 9.28 9.04 1.59
C MET A 52 8.23 9.81 2.39
N LEU A 53 8.41 11.12 2.59
CA LEU A 53 7.43 11.97 3.25
C LEU A 53 6.17 12.17 2.39
N GLU A 54 6.32 12.39 1.09
CA GLU A 54 5.19 12.50 0.16
C GLU A 54 4.41 11.17 0.07
N LYS A 55 5.11 10.04 0.12
CA LYS A 55 4.49 8.72 0.17
C LYS A 55 3.77 8.48 1.50
N ALA A 56 4.37 8.86 2.62
CA ALA A 56 3.77 8.71 3.94
C ALA A 56 2.46 9.51 4.06
N GLU A 57 2.39 10.72 3.49
CA GLU A 57 1.17 11.52 3.45
C GLU A 57 0.05 10.80 2.67
N LYS A 58 0.38 10.23 1.51
CA LYS A 58 -0.59 9.45 0.71
C LYS A 58 -1.07 8.20 1.45
N ASP A 59 -0.17 7.47 2.11
CA ASP A 59 -0.52 6.27 2.87
C ASP A 59 -1.34 6.61 4.14
N GLU A 60 -1.10 7.75 4.79
CA GLU A 60 -1.88 8.23 5.93
C GLU A 60 -3.31 8.61 5.52
N ILE A 61 -3.48 9.29 4.37
CA ILE A 61 -4.80 9.60 3.80
C ILE A 61 -5.54 8.30 3.47
N VAL A 62 -4.87 7.32 2.85
CA VAL A 62 -5.48 6.03 2.49
C VAL A 62 -5.88 5.22 3.73
N LEU A 63 -5.07 5.23 4.80
CA LEU A 63 -5.42 4.55 6.07
C LEU A 63 -6.54 5.25 6.84
N GLN A 64 -6.64 6.58 6.77
CA GLN A 64 -7.71 7.33 7.41
C GLN A 64 -9.03 7.24 6.64
N GLU A 65 -9.01 7.28 5.30
CA GLU A 65 -10.21 7.12 4.47
C GLU A 65 -10.80 5.70 4.53
N GLN A 66 -9.97 4.67 4.72
CA GLN A 66 -10.44 3.29 4.88
C GLN A 66 -11.09 3.01 6.24
N ARG A 67 -11.00 3.92 7.20
CA ARG A 67 -11.68 3.82 8.51
C ARG A 67 -12.96 4.66 8.56
N GLN A 68 -13.70 4.77 7.46
CA GLN A 68 -15.08 5.23 7.58
C GLN A 68 -15.84 4.26 8.50
N PRO A 69 -16.45 4.75 9.61
CA PRO A 69 -17.24 3.89 10.47
C PRO A 69 -18.35 3.27 9.62
N LEU A 70 -18.49 1.94 9.69
CA LEU A 70 -19.62 1.26 9.06
C LEU A 70 -20.90 1.83 9.69
N THR A 71 -21.60 2.68 8.94
CA THR A 71 -22.90 3.19 9.35
C THR A 71 -23.92 2.06 9.30
N GLN A 72 -24.94 2.14 10.16
CA GLN A 72 -26.02 1.15 10.19
C GLN A 72 -26.70 1.02 8.81
N GLU A 73 -26.78 2.10 8.04
CA GLU A 73 -27.30 2.10 6.67
C GLU A 73 -26.45 1.29 5.70
N LYS A 74 -25.11 1.41 5.76
CA LYS A 74 -24.19 0.60 4.93
C LYS A 74 -24.28 -0.89 5.29
N LEU A 75 -24.40 -1.21 6.58
CA LEU A 75 -24.65 -2.59 7.03
C LEU A 75 -25.99 -3.13 6.53
N ALA A 76 -27.05 -2.34 6.60
CA ALA A 76 -28.36 -2.71 6.06
C ALA A 76 -28.31 -2.98 4.55
N GLY A 77 -27.55 -2.18 3.80
CA GLY A 77 -27.29 -2.41 2.38
C GLY A 77 -26.61 -3.75 2.11
N ILE A 78 -25.59 -4.11 2.91
CA ILE A 78 -24.89 -5.40 2.81
C ILE A 78 -25.83 -6.56 3.14
N PHE A 79 -26.64 -6.45 4.20
CA PHE A 79 -27.60 -7.51 4.55
C PHE A 79 -28.66 -7.72 3.48
N ARG A 80 -29.16 -6.65 2.85
CA ARG A 80 -30.06 -6.76 1.69
C ARG A 80 -29.40 -7.46 0.50
N ALA A 81 -28.16 -7.10 0.18
CA ALA A 81 -27.43 -7.75 -0.90
C ALA A 81 -27.22 -9.26 -0.64
N ILE A 82 -26.90 -9.63 0.61
CA ILE A 82 -26.78 -11.04 1.01
C ILE A 82 -28.13 -11.76 0.90
N GLU A 83 -29.22 -11.11 1.32
CA GLU A 83 -30.57 -11.68 1.23
C GLU A 83 -31.00 -11.87 -0.23
N GLU A 84 -30.75 -10.89 -1.10
CA GLU A 84 -31.00 -11.00 -2.54
C GLU A 84 -30.20 -12.15 -3.16
N ILE A 85 -28.91 -12.26 -2.83
CA ILE A 85 -28.06 -13.36 -3.30
C ILE A 85 -28.62 -14.70 -2.81
N GLN A 86 -28.98 -14.82 -1.54
CA GLN A 86 -29.54 -16.06 -0.97
C GLN A 86 -30.88 -16.46 -1.61
N GLN A 87 -31.75 -15.47 -1.90
CA GLN A 87 -33.01 -15.73 -2.59
C GLN A 87 -32.79 -16.17 -4.04
N HIS A 88 -31.85 -15.53 -4.75
CA HIS A 88 -31.52 -15.88 -6.13
C HIS A 88 -30.80 -17.22 -6.26
N THR A 89 -29.94 -17.57 -5.30
CA THR A 89 -29.23 -18.86 -5.31
C THR A 89 -30.01 -19.97 -4.63
N GLN A 90 -31.21 -19.70 -4.09
CA GLN A 90 -32.00 -20.67 -3.29
C GLN A 90 -31.17 -21.34 -2.17
N GLY A 91 -30.21 -20.61 -1.59
CA GLY A 91 -29.28 -21.15 -0.60
C GLY A 91 -28.22 -22.13 -1.16
N GLN A 92 -28.11 -22.28 -2.48
CA GLN A 92 -26.98 -22.98 -3.08
C GLN A 92 -25.73 -22.13 -2.91
N VAL A 93 -24.71 -22.73 -2.30
CA VAL A 93 -23.35 -22.20 -2.31
C VAL A 93 -22.89 -22.21 -3.77
N PHE A 94 -22.20 -21.15 -4.21
CA PHE A 94 -21.55 -21.15 -5.52
C PHE A 94 -20.73 -22.45 -5.65
N GLU A 95 -21.09 -23.30 -6.60
CA GLU A 95 -20.34 -24.54 -6.82
C GLU A 95 -18.88 -24.18 -7.10
N ASP A 96 -17.95 -24.90 -6.46
CA ASP A 96 -16.52 -24.70 -6.67
C ASP A 96 -16.27 -24.77 -8.19
N PRO A 97 -15.74 -23.69 -8.82
CA PRO A 97 -15.53 -23.65 -10.25
C PRO A 97 -14.71 -24.84 -10.76
N VAL A 98 -13.83 -25.41 -9.93
CA VAL A 98 -13.06 -26.62 -10.26
C VAL A 98 -13.97 -27.84 -10.38
N GLU A 99 -14.91 -28.03 -9.46
CA GLU A 99 -15.88 -29.14 -9.50
C GLU A 99 -16.86 -29.00 -10.66
N VAL A 100 -17.30 -27.78 -10.98
CA VAL A 100 -18.13 -27.50 -12.16
C VAL A 100 -17.41 -27.93 -13.44
N ILE A 101 -16.15 -27.50 -13.61
CA ILE A 101 -15.33 -27.85 -14.77
C ILE A 101 -15.11 -29.37 -14.84
N ARG A 102 -14.90 -30.04 -13.69
CA ARG A 102 -14.74 -31.50 -13.63
C ARG A 102 -16.00 -32.22 -14.13
N LYS A 103 -17.19 -31.86 -13.62
CA LYS A 103 -18.48 -32.43 -14.07
C LYS A 103 -18.69 -32.24 -15.57
N MET A 104 -18.44 -31.04 -16.10
CA MET A 104 -18.58 -30.75 -17.54
C MET A 104 -17.60 -31.54 -18.41
N ARG A 105 -16.42 -31.89 -17.89
CA ARG A 105 -15.47 -32.77 -18.59
C ARG A 105 -15.98 -34.22 -18.55
N GLU A 106 -16.44 -34.69 -17.41
CA GLU A 106 -16.98 -36.05 -17.25
C GLU A 106 -18.22 -36.28 -18.13
N GLU A 107 -19.12 -35.31 -18.24
CA GLU A 107 -20.28 -35.37 -19.14
C GLU A 107 -19.85 -35.46 -20.61
N ARG A 108 -18.90 -34.63 -21.05
CA ARG A 108 -18.35 -34.69 -22.41
C ARG A 108 -17.66 -36.02 -22.71
N LEU A 109 -16.98 -36.62 -21.73
CA LEU A 109 -16.37 -37.95 -21.90
C LEU A 109 -17.41 -39.06 -22.00
N ARG A 110 -18.53 -38.96 -21.27
CA ARG A 110 -19.67 -39.88 -21.42
C ARG A 110 -20.30 -39.79 -22.81
N GLU A 111 -20.53 -38.58 -23.31
CA GLU A 111 -21.10 -38.35 -24.64
C GLU A 111 -20.19 -38.89 -25.76
N LEU A 112 -18.87 -38.83 -25.56
CA LEU A 112 -17.88 -39.34 -26.48
C LEU A 112 -17.60 -40.86 -26.30
N GLY A 113 -18.31 -41.53 -25.39
CA GLY A 113 -18.18 -42.98 -25.18
C GLY A 113 -16.85 -43.41 -24.54
N PHE A 114 -16.14 -42.51 -23.86
CA PHE A 114 -14.84 -42.80 -23.21
C PHE A 114 -14.95 -43.41 -21.80
N ASN A 115 -16.13 -43.88 -21.40
CA ASN A 115 -16.31 -44.59 -20.14
C ASN A 115 -16.32 -46.12 -20.40
N GLU A 116 -15.15 -46.75 -20.24
CA GLU A 116 -15.03 -48.13 -19.73
C GLU A 116 -14.66 -48.08 -18.24
#